data_AF-A0A3D5X6R1-F1
#
_entry.id   AF-A0A3D5X6R1-F1
#
_cell.length_a   1.000
_cell.length_b   1.000
_cell.length_c   1.000
_cell.angle_alpha   90.00
_cell.angle_beta   90.00
_cell.angle_gamma   90.00
#
_symmetry.space_group_name_H-M   'P 1'
#
loop_
_entity.id
_entity.type
_entity.pdbx_description
1 polymer ?
#
loop_
_entity_poly.entity_id
_entity_poly.type
_entity_poly.pdbx_seq_one_letter_code
_entity_poly.pdbx_strand_id
1 'polypeptide(L)' 'PQQGQWDREGLTFRSTKDIIKVANQERLPGRIMITVHPQRWSNSLFSWTAELILQNVKNIVKRIIVRKTKNY' A
#
# COMPACT_ATOMS: atom_id res chain seq x y z
N PRO A 1 -4.37 -6.99 22.35
CA PRO A 1 -4.78 -7.34 20.97
C PRO A 1 -3.64 -8.09 20.28
N GLN A 2 -3.96 -9.01 19.36
CA GLN A 2 -2.98 -9.88 18.70
C GLN A 2 -1.88 -9.09 17.95
N GLN A 3 -2.25 -7.99 17.29
CA GLN A 3 -1.30 -7.10 16.61
C GLN A 3 -0.19 -6.56 17.53
N GLY A 4 -0.54 -6.19 18.76
CA GLY A 4 0.43 -5.64 19.71
C GLY A 4 1.42 -6.67 20.26
N GLN A 5 1.15 -7.97 20.11
CA GLN A 5 2.11 -9.03 20.44
C GLN A 5 3.14 -9.19 19.32
N TRP A 6 2.69 -9.20 18.05
CA TRP A 6 3.58 -9.25 16.89
C TRP A 6 4.51 -8.05 16.79
N ASP A 7 4.04 -6.87 17.17
CA ASP A 7 4.88 -5.67 17.22
C ASP A 7 6.00 -5.81 18.27
N ARG A 8 5.74 -6.46 19.42
CA ARG A 8 6.76 -6.73 20.45
C ARG A 8 7.77 -7.79 20.02
N GLU A 9 7.31 -8.77 19.25
CA GLU A 9 8.13 -9.86 18.71
C GLU A 9 8.90 -9.47 17.43
N GLY A 10 8.65 -8.29 16.87
CA GLY A 10 9.29 -7.82 15.64
C GLY A 10 8.80 -8.52 14.38
N LEU A 11 7.58 -9.08 14.40
CA LEU A 11 6.97 -9.82 13.29
C LEU A 11 6.10 -8.94 12.37
N THR A 12 6.11 -7.62 12.57
CA THR A 12 5.37 -6.65 11.76
C THR A 12 6.32 -5.97 10.77
N PHE A 13 6.07 -6.15 9.47
CA PHE A 13 6.90 -5.59 8.39
C PHE A 13 6.14 -4.49 7.64
N ARG A 14 6.82 -3.37 7.35
CA ARG A 14 6.18 -2.20 6.72
C ARG A 14 6.69 -1.92 5.31
N SER A 15 7.84 -2.47 4.93
CA SER A 15 8.43 -2.27 3.60
C SER A 15 8.84 -3.59 2.95
N THR A 16 8.88 -3.60 1.62
CA THR A 16 9.38 -4.73 0.83
C THR A 16 10.82 -5.08 1.20
N LYS A 17 11.64 -4.07 1.51
CA LYS A 17 13.05 -4.27 1.88
C LYS A 17 13.19 -5.03 3.20
N ASP A 18 12.31 -4.75 4.17
CA ASP A 18 12.32 -5.44 5.47
C ASP A 18 11.98 -6.92 5.30
N ILE A 19 10.98 -7.22 4.47
CA ILE A 19 10.59 -8.60 4.16
C ILE A 19 11.75 -9.35 3.50
N ILE A 20 12.41 -8.74 2.49
CA ILE A 20 13.57 -9.35 1.81
C ILE A 20 14.71 -9.61 2.80
N LYS A 21 15.02 -8.65 3.68
CA LYS A 21 16.08 -8.79 4.68
C LYS A 21 15.80 -9.95 5.64
N VAL A 22 14.57 -10.08 6.12
CA VAL A 22 14.15 -11.13 7.06
C VAL A 22 14.07 -12.49 6.38
N ALA A 23 13.69 -12.53 5.10
CA ALA A 23 13.72 -13.73 4.26
C ALA A 23 15.14 -14.26 4.11
N ASN A 24 16.10 -13.39 3.77
CA ASN A 24 17.52 -13.76 3.66
C ASN A 24 18.14 -14.16 4.99
N GLN A 25 17.55 -13.76 6.11
CA GLN A 25 17.99 -14.12 7.46
C GLN A 25 17.29 -15.38 8.01
N GLU A 26 16.45 -16.05 7.21
CA GLU A 26 15.64 -17.21 7.62
C GLU A 26 14.76 -16.94 8.85
N ARG A 27 14.38 -15.68 9.07
CA ARG A 27 13.57 -15.23 10.22
C ARG A 27 12.10 -15.03 9.86
N LEU A 28 11.67 -15.53 8.70
CA LEU A 28 10.27 -15.46 8.30
C LEU A 28 9.43 -16.44 9.12
N PRO A 29 8.27 -16.02 9.65
CA PRO A 29 7.35 -16.94 10.31
C PRO A 29 6.77 -17.94 9.30
N GLY A 30 6.46 -19.16 9.75
CA GLY A 30 5.87 -20.20 8.90
C GLY A 30 4.47 -19.86 8.34
N ARG A 31 3.86 -18.77 8.80
CA ARG A 31 2.61 -18.20 8.26
C ARG A 31 2.76 -16.68 8.14
N ILE A 32 2.38 -16.15 6.98
CA ILE A 32 2.46 -14.72 6.68
C ILE A 32 1.03 -14.22 6.41
N MET A 33 0.67 -13.10 7.04
CA MET A 33 -0.58 -12.39 6.77
C MET A 33 -0.28 -11.10 6.03
N ILE A 34 -0.91 -10.90 4.86
CA ILE A 34 -0.77 -9.69 4.08
C ILE A 34 -1.98 -8.80 4.37
N THR A 35 -1.77 -7.68 5.06
CA THR A 35 -2.84 -6.73 5.44
C THR A 35 -3.02 -5.61 4.43
N VAL A 36 -2.76 -5.87 3.15
CA VAL A 36 -2.97 -4.89 2.07
C VAL A 36 -4.42 -4.94 1.58
N HIS A 37 -4.95 -3.81 1.15
CA HIS A 37 -6.29 -3.79 0.57
C HIS A 37 -6.33 -4.63 -0.72
N PRO A 38 -7.18 -5.68 -0.79
CA PRO A 38 -7.23 -6.60 -1.93
C PRO A 38 -7.63 -5.91 -3.24
N GLN A 39 -8.35 -4.78 -3.17
CA GLN A 39 -8.72 -3.96 -4.33
C GLN A 39 -7.52 -3.55 -5.19
N ARG A 40 -6.31 -3.42 -4.61
CA ARG A 40 -5.09 -3.08 -5.34
C ARG A 40 -4.36 -4.29 -5.94
N TRP A 41 -4.80 -5.50 -5.63
CA TRP A 41 -4.26 -6.77 -6.11
C TRP A 41 -5.28 -7.54 -6.99
N SER A 42 -6.27 -6.84 -7.56
CA SER A 42 -7.25 -7.44 -8.46
C SER A 42 -6.63 -7.81 -9.82
N ASN A 43 -6.99 -8.98 -10.34
CA ASN A 43 -6.48 -9.51 -11.62
C ASN A 43 -7.18 -8.90 -12.86
N SER A 44 -8.12 -7.97 -12.67
CA SER A 44 -8.82 -7.31 -13.78
C SER A 44 -8.00 -6.12 -14.30
N LEU A 45 -7.12 -6.40 -15.27
CA LEU A 45 -6.31 -5.38 -15.95
C LEU A 45 -7.17 -4.24 -16.53
N PHE A 46 -8.36 -4.57 -17.04
CA PHE A 46 -9.29 -3.59 -17.61
C PHE A 46 -9.83 -2.62 -16.56
N SER A 47 -10.36 -3.15 -15.44
CA SER A 47 -10.87 -2.31 -14.33
C SER A 47 -9.77 -1.46 -13.70
N TRP A 48 -8.56 -2.01 -13.58
CA TRP A 48 -7.40 -1.30 -13.05
C TRP A 48 -6.97 -0.14 -13.97
N THR A 49 -6.95 -0.36 -15.28
CA THR A 49 -6.57 0.68 -16.26
C THR A 49 -7.58 1.83 -16.25
N ALA A 50 -8.88 1.51 -16.19
CA ALA A 50 -9.92 2.52 -16.05
C ALA A 50 -9.77 3.33 -14.73
N GLU A 51 -9.51 2.64 -13.61
CA GLU A 51 -9.26 3.30 -12.32
C GLU A 51 -8.03 4.22 -12.41
N LEU A 52 -6.94 3.79 -13.05
CA LEU A 52 -5.73 4.58 -13.22
C LEU A 52 -6.00 5.88 -13.99
N ILE A 53 -6.74 5.81 -15.10
CA ILE A 53 -7.09 6.97 -15.91
C ILE A 53 -7.94 7.95 -15.07
N LEU A 54 -8.99 7.44 -14.41
CA LEU A 54 -9.88 8.26 -13.60
C LEU A 54 -9.16 8.92 -12.41
N GLN A 55 -8.24 8.21 -11.75
CA GLN A 55 -7.44 8.78 -10.66
C GLN A 55 -6.51 9.88 -11.15
N ASN A 56 -5.87 9.73 -12.31
CA ASN A 56 -5.04 10.78 -12.90
C ASN A 56 -5.85 12.02 -13.24
N VAL A 57 -7.02 11.86 -13.87
CA VAL A 57 -7.93 12.98 -14.14
C VAL A 57 -8.32 13.71 -12.84
N LYS A 58 -8.72 12.96 -11.81
CA LYS A 58 -9.07 13.53 -10.49
C LYS A 58 -7.91 14.32 -9.87
N ASN A 59 -6.68 13.82 -9.99
CA ASN A 59 -5.50 14.51 -9.46
C ASN A 59 -5.20 15.83 -10.20
N ILE A 60 -5.43 15.88 -11.51
CA ILE A 60 -5.32 17.11 -12.30
C ILE A 60 -6.36 18.14 -11.82
N VAL A 61 -7.61 17.73 -11.67
CA VAL A 61 -8.69 18.61 -11.18
C VAL A 61 -8.35 19.14 -9.79
N LYS A 62 -7.94 18.27 -8.85
CA LYS A 62 -7.48 18.68 -7.51
C LYS A 62 -6.35 19.69 -7.58
N ARG A 63 -5.37 19.50 -8.47
CA ARG A 63 -4.24 20.42 -8.65
C ARG A 63 -4.71 21.80 -9.13
N ILE A 64 -5.68 21.86 -10.05
CA ILE A 64 -6.25 23.12 -10.53
C ILE A 64 -6.99 23.84 -9.40
N ILE A 65 -7.83 23.12 -8.64
CA ILE A 65 -8.57 23.69 -7.51
C ILE A 65 -7.60 24.25 -6.46
N VAL A 66 -6.64 23.45 -5.99
CA VAL A 66 -5.67 23.88 -4.97
C VAL A 66 -4.83 25.07 -5.44
N ARG A 67 -4.45 25.12 -6.72
CA ARG A 67 -3.74 26.28 -7.31
C ARG A 67 -4.61 27.53 -7.33
N LYS A 68 -5.90 27.42 -7.64
CA LYS A 68 -6.83 28.55 -7.59
C LYS A 68 -7.05 29.02 -6.16
N THR A 69 -7.16 28.12 -5.19
CA THR A 69 -7.37 28.45 -3.78
C THR A 69 -6.15 29.07 -3.10
N LYS A 70 -4.92 28.68 -3.46
CA LYS A 70 -3.67 29.26 -2.92
C LYS A 70 -3.29 30.63 -3.50
N ASN A 71 -3.95 31.07 -4.58
CA ASN A 71 -3.72 32.37 -5.20
C ASN A 71 -4.65 33.48 -4.65
N TYR A 72 -5.31 33.20 -3.52
CA TYR A 72 -5.96 34.16 -2.61
C TYR A 72 -5.31 34.03 -1.24
#